data_AF-A0A402A0F3-F1
#
_entry.id   AF-A0A402A0F3-F1
#
_cell.length_a   1.000
_cell.length_b   1.000
_cell.length_c   1.000
_cell.angle_alpha   90.00
_cell.angle_beta   90.00
_cell.angle_gamma   90.00
#
_symmetry.space_group_name_H-M   'P 1'
#
loop_
_entity.id
_entity.type
_entity.pdbx_description
1 polymer ?
#
loop_
_entity_poly.entity_id
_entity_poly.type
_entity_poly.pdbx_seq_one_letter_code
_entity_poly.pdbx_strand_id
1 'polypeptide(L)'
;MTLVERHFPAYGATGRNGGFVAIGPDEAYTQAIARLGYTTAQAILHVTLENQNLLRQVLEEETIQCHYREPGHLQVVGWSMSGHCDEKLVERALDQALARRRPPSGAVASQ
;
A
#
# COMPACT_ATOMS: atom_id res chain seq x y z
N MET A 1 -4.94 -31.52 -8.89
CA MET A 1 -5.76 -30.33 -8.60
C MET A 1 -6.17 -29.70 -9.93
N THR A 2 -7.43 -29.31 -10.10
CA THR A 2 -7.95 -28.75 -11.36
C THR A 2 -8.74 -27.49 -11.03
N LEU A 3 -8.47 -26.39 -11.75
CA LEU A 3 -9.18 -25.11 -11.64
C LEU A 3 -10.21 -24.99 -12.77
N VAL A 4 -11.44 -24.57 -12.45
CA VAL A 4 -12.50 -24.31 -13.44
C VAL A 4 -12.85 -22.82 -13.39
N GLU A 5 -12.66 -22.13 -14.52
CA GLU A 5 -12.96 -20.70 -14.71
C GLU A 5 -14.02 -20.57 -15.82
N ARG A 6 -14.99 -19.66 -15.63
CA ARG A 6 -16.09 -19.46 -16.58
C ARG A 6 -15.68 -18.66 -17.82
N HIS A 7 -14.77 -17.69 -17.67
CA HIS A 7 -14.37 -16.75 -18.73
C HIS A 7 -12.90 -16.92 -19.09
N PHE A 8 -12.01 -16.23 -18.38
CA PHE A 8 -10.57 -16.35 -18.50
C PHE A 8 -9.94 -15.96 -17.15
N PRO A 9 -8.71 -16.44 -16.86
CA PRO A 9 -8.03 -16.11 -15.60
C PRO A 9 -8.03 -14.61 -15.33
N ALA A 10 -8.35 -14.22 -14.10
CA ALA A 10 -8.46 -12.83 -13.66
C ALA A 10 -9.59 -11.97 -14.29
N TYR A 11 -10.59 -12.54 -14.99
CA TYR A 11 -11.73 -11.77 -15.53
C TYR A 11 -12.49 -10.93 -14.48
N GLY A 12 -12.49 -11.37 -13.22
CA GLY A 12 -13.23 -10.74 -12.13
C GLY A 12 -12.58 -9.48 -11.54
N ALA A 13 -12.59 -9.37 -10.21
CA ALA A 13 -12.02 -8.23 -9.49
C ALA A 13 -10.49 -8.14 -9.68
N THR A 14 -9.80 -9.28 -9.84
CA THR A 14 -8.34 -9.35 -10.00
C THR A 14 -7.84 -8.56 -11.22
N GLY A 15 -8.45 -8.74 -12.39
CA GLY A 15 -8.03 -8.04 -13.62
C GLY A 15 -8.47 -6.58 -13.69
N ARG A 16 -9.26 -6.11 -12.71
CA ARG A 16 -9.79 -4.73 -12.64
C ARG A 16 -9.42 -4.02 -11.35
N ASN A 17 -8.50 -4.58 -10.55
CA ASN A 17 -7.98 -3.90 -9.39
C ASN A 17 -6.89 -2.88 -9.79
N GLY A 18 -6.58 -1.94 -8.91
CA GLY A 18 -5.55 -0.93 -9.17
C GLY A 18 -4.10 -1.43 -9.05
N GLY A 19 -3.89 -2.73 -8.82
CA GLY A 19 -2.56 -3.32 -8.65
C GLY A 19 -1.84 -2.94 -7.35
N PHE A 20 -2.53 -2.34 -6.38
CA PHE A 20 -1.92 -1.91 -5.12
C PHE A 20 -1.71 -3.08 -4.15
N VAL A 21 -0.51 -3.15 -3.58
CA VAL A 21 -0.15 -4.07 -2.49
C VAL A 21 0.10 -3.21 -1.26
N ALA A 22 -0.97 -2.91 -0.52
CA ALA A 22 -0.92 -2.09 0.69
C ALA A 22 -0.61 -2.95 1.93
N ILE A 23 0.10 -2.35 2.88
CA ILE A 23 0.41 -2.96 4.17
C ILE A 23 -0.54 -2.40 5.23
N GLY A 24 -1.15 -3.30 6.00
CA GLY A 24 -2.08 -2.95 7.06
C GLY A 24 -3.51 -2.68 6.57
N PRO A 25 -4.37 -2.20 7.49
CA PRO A 25 -5.75 -1.83 7.16
C PRO A 25 -5.81 -0.55 6.29
N ASP A 26 -6.94 -0.36 5.62
CA ASP A 26 -7.22 0.84 4.80
C ASP A 26 -7.37 2.13 5.64
N GLU A 27 -7.73 1.98 6.92
CA GLU A 27 -7.82 3.06 7.88
C GLU A 27 -6.55 3.17 8.74
N ALA A 28 -6.40 4.28 9.48
CA ALA A 28 -5.29 4.41 10.42
C ALA A 28 -5.28 3.25 11.43
N TYR A 29 -4.10 2.70 11.74
CA TYR A 29 -4.00 1.52 12.60
C TYR A 29 -4.69 1.67 13.97
N THR A 30 -4.67 2.87 14.55
CA THR A 30 -5.40 3.19 15.79
C THR A 30 -6.92 3.11 15.63
N GLN A 31 -7.45 3.53 14.48
CA GLN A 31 -8.88 3.38 14.16
C GLN A 31 -9.24 1.91 13.95
N ALA A 32 -8.37 1.15 13.29
CA ALA A 32 -8.55 -0.29 13.13
C ALA A 32 -8.57 -1.02 14.48
N ILE A 33 -7.69 -0.67 15.41
CA ILE A 33 -7.71 -1.21 16.79
C ILE A 33 -9.05 -0.87 17.48
N ALA A 34 -9.51 0.38 17.36
CA ALA A 34 -10.77 0.79 17.99
C ALA A 34 -11.99 0.04 17.42
N ARG A 35 -11.98 -0.26 16.12
CA ARG A 35 -13.08 -0.92 15.42
C ARG A 35 -13.06 -2.45 15.54
N LEU A 36 -11.89 -3.07 15.45
CA LEU A 36 -11.71 -4.52 15.32
C LEU A 36 -11.07 -5.18 16.54
N GLY A 37 -10.55 -4.39 17.48
CA GLY A 37 -9.70 -4.86 18.57
C GLY A 37 -8.24 -5.04 18.13
N TYR A 38 -7.34 -5.01 19.11
CA TYR A 38 -5.89 -5.06 18.89
C TYR A 38 -5.45 -6.31 18.14
N THR A 39 -5.88 -7.49 18.59
CA THR A 39 -5.46 -8.78 18.03
C THR A 39 -5.82 -8.89 16.55
N THR A 40 -7.04 -8.49 16.17
CA THR A 40 -7.50 -8.53 14.77
C THR A 40 -6.74 -7.53 13.91
N ALA A 41 -6.56 -6.29 14.38
CA ALA A 41 -5.79 -5.28 13.66
C ALA A 41 -4.34 -5.73 13.44
N GLN A 42 -3.72 -6.33 14.46
CA GLN A 42 -2.38 -6.89 14.38
C GLN A 42 -2.29 -8.05 13.40
N ALA A 43 -3.28 -8.96 13.39
CA ALA A 43 -3.32 -10.06 12.43
C ALA A 43 -3.41 -9.57 10.98
N ILE A 44 -4.20 -8.52 10.73
CA ILE A 44 -4.29 -7.87 9.40
C ILE A 44 -2.95 -7.27 8.99
N LEU A 45 -2.28 -6.56 9.91
CA LEU A 45 -0.95 -6.01 9.64
C LEU A 45 0.06 -7.12 9.33
N HIS A 46 0.03 -8.21 10.10
CA HIS A 46 0.95 -9.32 9.91
C HIS A 46 0.74 -10.03 8.55
N VAL A 47 -0.49 -10.40 8.23
CA VAL A 47 -0.78 -11.13 6.98
C VAL A 47 -0.49 -10.28 5.75
N THR A 48 -0.66 -8.96 5.82
CA THR A 48 -0.33 -8.06 4.70
C THR A 48 1.17 -7.89 4.51
N LEU A 49 1.97 -7.89 5.58
CA LEU A 49 3.44 -7.94 5.51
C LEU A 49 3.93 -9.27 4.93
N GLU A 50 3.37 -10.39 5.40
CA GLU A 50 3.70 -11.72 4.88
C GLU A 50 3.34 -11.84 3.40
N ASN A 51 2.18 -11.32 2.99
CA ASN A 51 1.77 -11.31 1.59
C ASN A 51 2.73 -10.52 0.70
N GLN A 52 3.23 -9.36 1.15
CA GLN A 52 4.23 -8.60 0.39
C GLN A 52 5.55 -9.38 0.24
N ASN A 53 6.01 -10.03 1.31
CA ASN A 53 7.21 -10.85 1.26
C ASN A 53 7.03 -12.06 0.33
N LEU A 54 5.89 -12.74 0.40
CA LEU A 54 5.56 -13.85 -0.48
C LEU A 54 5.48 -13.39 -1.94
N LEU A 55 4.88 -12.23 -2.21
CA LEU A 55 4.86 -11.66 -3.55
C LEU A 55 6.28 -11.46 -4.08
N ARG A 56 7.17 -10.85 -3.29
CA ARG A 56 8.59 -10.67 -3.69
C ARG A 56 9.24 -12.00 -4.04
N GLN A 57 9.05 -13.00 -3.18
CA GLN A 57 9.59 -14.35 -3.38
C GLN A 57 9.06 -14.97 -4.69
N VAL A 58 7.73 -14.96 -4.91
CA VAL A 58 7.13 -15.56 -6.11
C VAL A 58 7.57 -14.85 -7.38
N LEU A 59 7.68 -13.52 -7.37
CA LEU A 59 8.14 -12.77 -8.55
C LEU A 59 9.58 -13.15 -8.93
N GLU A 60 10.42 -13.41 -7.94
CA GLU A 60 11.80 -13.86 -8.13
C GLU A 60 11.84 -15.32 -8.61
N GLU A 61 11.21 -16.23 -7.88
CA GLU A 61 11.22 -17.68 -8.16
C GLU A 61 10.64 -18.00 -9.56
N GLU A 62 9.55 -17.34 -9.92
CA GLU A 62 8.83 -17.60 -11.17
C GLU A 62 9.27 -16.66 -12.32
N THR A 63 10.26 -15.78 -12.07
CA THR A 63 10.78 -14.82 -13.05
C THR A 63 9.68 -13.95 -13.68
N ILE A 64 8.72 -13.49 -12.88
CA ILE A 64 7.55 -12.74 -13.36
C ILE A 64 7.87 -11.26 -13.54
N GLN A 65 7.82 -10.79 -14.79
CA GLN A 65 8.00 -9.38 -15.13
C GLN A 65 6.65 -8.64 -15.13
N CYS A 66 6.23 -8.14 -13.96
CA CYS A 66 4.95 -7.46 -13.79
C CYS A 66 5.06 -5.96 -13.41
N HIS A 67 6.26 -5.38 -13.52
CA HIS A 67 6.53 -3.98 -13.20
C HIS A 67 6.20 -3.63 -11.73
N TYR A 68 6.30 -4.60 -10.82
CA TYR A 68 6.09 -4.39 -9.40
C TYR A 68 7.06 -3.34 -8.84
N ARG A 69 6.54 -2.45 -7.99
CA ARG A 69 7.30 -1.38 -7.33
C ARG A 69 6.83 -1.21 -5.89
N GLU A 70 7.77 -0.88 -5.01
CA GLU A 70 7.50 -0.59 -3.59
C GLU A 70 7.81 0.88 -3.27
N PRO A 71 7.12 1.86 -3.89
CA PRO A 71 7.32 3.26 -3.55
C PRO A 71 6.79 3.56 -2.14
N GLY A 72 6.15 2.62 -1.45
CA GLY A 72 5.41 2.82 -0.20
C GLY A 72 4.11 3.59 -0.40
N HIS A 73 3.23 3.58 0.61
CA HIS A 73 1.90 4.16 0.55
C HIS A 73 1.79 5.39 1.47
N LEU A 74 1.07 6.42 1.04
CA LEU A 74 0.76 7.60 1.86
C LEU A 74 -0.75 7.80 1.87
N GLN A 75 -1.34 7.72 3.05
CA GLN A 75 -2.72 8.10 3.27
C GLN A 75 -2.75 9.53 3.82
N VAL A 76 -3.44 10.43 3.10
CA VAL A 76 -3.66 11.80 3.57
C VAL A 76 -4.87 11.80 4.49
N VAL A 77 -4.64 12.02 5.79
CA VAL A 77 -5.70 12.15 6.79
C VAL A 77 -5.87 13.62 7.16
N GLY A 78 -7.08 14.15 6.94
CA GLY A 78 -7.38 15.56 7.19
C GLY A 78 -8.25 16.18 6.11
N TRP A 79 -9.49 15.72 6.02
CA TRP A 79 -10.51 16.33 5.16
C TRP A 79 -11.77 16.49 6.01
N SER A 80 -11.83 17.56 6.79
CA SER A 80 -13.13 18.04 7.27
C SER A 80 -13.82 18.67 6.07
N MET A 81 -14.98 18.16 5.68
CA MET A 81 -15.90 18.75 4.68
C MET A 81 -16.48 20.11 5.14
N SER A 82 -15.82 20.82 6.04
CA SER A 82 -16.10 22.22 6.37
C SER A 82 -15.30 23.10 5.41
N GLY A 83 -15.98 23.96 4.64
CA GLY A 83 -15.43 24.75 3.52
C GLY A 83 -14.36 25.80 3.82
N HIS A 84 -13.31 25.43 4.55
CA HIS A 84 -12.09 26.20 4.79
C HIS A 84 -10.88 25.30 4.48
N CYS A 85 -10.74 24.88 3.24
CA CYS A 85 -9.48 24.30 2.77
C CYS A 85 -8.48 25.46 2.58
N ASP A 86 -7.52 25.60 3.50
CA ASP A 86 -6.34 26.42 3.26
C ASP A 86 -5.39 25.64 2.35
N GLU A 87 -5.41 25.96 1.06
CA GLU A 87 -4.59 25.35 0.01
C GLU A 87 -3.10 25.33 0.37
N LYS A 88 -2.62 26.37 1.08
CA LYS A 88 -1.23 26.45 1.54
C LYS A 88 -0.92 25.46 2.65
N LEU A 89 -1.90 25.06 3.45
CA LEU A 89 -1.70 24.02 4.47
C LEU A 89 -1.55 22.64 3.80
N VAL A 90 -2.31 22.38 2.74
CA VAL A 90 -2.24 21.14 1.97
C VAL A 90 -0.91 21.02 1.25
N GLU A 91 -0.48 22.06 0.54
CA GLU A 91 0.84 22.10 -0.11
C GLU A 91 1.97 21.86 0.90
N ARG A 92 1.92 22.53 2.06
CA ARG A 92 2.93 22.33 3.12
C ARG A 92 2.94 20.92 3.69
N ALA A 93 1.78 20.31 3.91
CA ALA A 93 1.70 18.94 4.41
C ALA A 93 2.26 17.93 3.39
N LEU A 94 1.98 18.15 2.11
CA LEU A 94 2.52 17.35 1.01
C LEU A 94 4.04 17.53 0.91
N ASP A 95 4.53 18.77 0.92
CA ASP A 95 5.97 19.07 0.89
C ASP A 95 6.72 18.44 2.06
N GLN A 96 6.16 18.49 3.28
CA GLN A 96 6.74 17.83 4.44
C GLN A 96 6.77 16.31 4.30
N ALA A 97 5.70 15.70 3.77
CA ALA A 97 5.66 14.26 3.52
C ALA A 97 6.70 13.83 2.47
N LEU A 98 6.86 14.62 1.40
CA LEU A 98 7.85 14.39 0.35
C LEU A 98 9.29 14.62 0.87
N ALA A 99 9.52 15.65 1.68
CA ALA A 99 10.83 15.93 2.26
C ALA A 99 11.32 14.81 3.18
N ARG A 100 10.42 14.18 3.96
CA ARG A 100 10.74 13.03 4.81
C ARG A 100 11.16 11.78 4.03
N ARG A 101 10.81 11.70 2.75
CA ARG A 101 11.15 10.57 1.86
C ARG A 101 12.40 10.79 1.02
N ARG A 102 12.97 12.00 1.00
CA ARG A 102 14.18 12.27 0.21
C ARG A 102 15.36 11.61 0.93
N PRO A 103 16.04 10.61 0.35
CA PRO A 103 17.27 10.10 0.94
C PRO A 103 18.29 11.24 1.04
N PRO A 104 19.18 11.24 2.06
CA PRO A 104 20.23 12.23 2.14
C PRO A 104 21.02 12.23 0.83
N SER A 105 21.20 13.41 0.25
CA SER A 105 21.95 13.62 -0.99
C SER A 105 23.35 13.02 -0.85
N GLY A 106 23.54 11.82 -1.40
CA GLY A 106 24.79 11.04 -1.25
C GLY A 106 24.63 9.52 -1.45
N ALA A 107 23.43 8.95 -1.30
CA ALA A 107 23.21 7.52 -1.55
C ALA A 107 22.88 7.22 -3.03
N VAL A 108 23.84 7.43 -3.91
CA VAL A 108 23.84 6.78 -5.24
C VAL A 108 24.42 5.39 -5.00
N ALA A 109 23.57 4.35 -5.09
CA ALA A 109 24.04 2.98 -5.10
C ALA A 109 24.76 2.72 -6.43
N SER A 110 26.09 2.59 -6.36
CA SER A 110 26.87 1.90 -7.38
C SER A 110 26.58 0.41 -7.27
N GLN A 111 25.87 -0.15 -8.25
CA GLN A 111 26.12 -1.44 -8.92
C GLN A 111 25.02 -1.71 -9.95
#